data_AF-A0A3L6RBG2-F1
#
_entry.id   AF-A0A3L6RBG2-F1
#
_cell.length_a   1.000
_cell.length_b   1.000
_cell.length_c   1.000
_cell.angle_alpha   90.00
_cell.angle_beta   90.00
_cell.angle_gamma   90.00
#
_symmetry.space_group_name_H-M   'P 1'
#
loop_
_entity.id
_entity.type
_entity.pdbx_description
1 polymer ?
#
loop_
_entity_poly.entity_id
_entity_poly.type
_entity_poly.pdbx_seq_one_letter_code
_entity_poly.pdbx_strand_id
1 'polypeptide(L)'
;MAPTPLEVAVRAAVAGNLRPLKELSRTMDLRRGRGVNGRTMLHFAAKAGLLDLCRFLVEEAGFDANSASAHGETPILVATEAEGDEAADIVPVLRYLLARGGDPAAPDDKGYTPLHNAAEFGHHEALRLLLSKGAPVDPINRRGTPLHLAAAMDHDQAVKILLEHGADPNRVANHVLSPLMMACCGHSLKCMKLLVEAGADVNFKSPSGRPVLFQAVDDGITDIVKFLLEAGADPNIDDGILSNRACGDPWMG
;
A
#
# COMPACT_ATOMS: atom_id res chain seq x y z
N MET A 1 18.40 -28.98 -19.96
CA MET A 1 19.59 -28.46 -19.25
C MET A 1 19.36 -28.66 -17.76
N ALA A 2 20.36 -29.15 -17.02
CA ALA A 2 20.27 -29.23 -15.56
C ALA A 2 20.36 -27.82 -14.95
N PRO A 3 19.62 -27.52 -13.87
CA PRO A 3 19.67 -26.22 -13.23
C PRO A 3 21.04 -25.95 -12.61
N THR A 4 21.49 -24.71 -12.65
CA THR A 4 22.76 -24.31 -12.01
C THR A 4 22.64 -24.41 -10.48
N PRO A 5 23.75 -24.54 -9.73
CA PRO A 5 23.67 -24.60 -8.26
C PRO A 5 23.03 -23.36 -7.64
N LEU A 6 23.21 -22.18 -8.24
CA LEU A 6 22.53 -20.95 -7.82
C LEU A 6 21.02 -20.99 -8.09
N GLU A 7 20.59 -21.56 -9.23
CA GLU A 7 19.16 -21.77 -9.49
C GLU A 7 18.53 -22.74 -8.50
N VAL A 8 19.25 -23.81 -8.12
CA VAL A 8 18.82 -24.74 -7.08
C VAL A 8 18.69 -24.03 -5.74
N ALA A 9 19.65 -23.17 -5.37
CA ALA A 9 19.57 -22.37 -4.15
C ALA A 9 18.37 -21.43 -4.17
N VAL A 10 18.12 -20.71 -5.27
CA VAL A 10 16.95 -19.82 -5.39
C VAL A 10 15.65 -20.61 -5.26
N ARG A 11 15.53 -21.76 -5.94
CA ARG A 11 14.35 -22.64 -5.81
C ARG A 11 14.16 -23.14 -4.37
N ALA A 12 15.24 -23.47 -3.68
CA ALA A 12 15.18 -23.87 -2.27
C ALA A 12 14.72 -22.73 -1.37
N ALA A 13 15.17 -21.49 -1.61
CA ALA A 13 14.71 -20.31 -0.87
C ALA A 13 13.23 -20.02 -1.11
N VAL A 14 12.75 -20.14 -2.36
CA VAL A 14 11.32 -20.01 -2.71
C VAL A 14 10.49 -21.09 -1.99
N ALA A 15 11.01 -22.32 -1.89
CA ALA A 15 10.36 -23.41 -1.19
C ALA A 15 10.54 -23.36 0.35
N GLY A 16 11.26 -22.36 0.88
CA GLY A 16 11.55 -22.25 2.31
C GLY A 16 12.46 -23.33 2.90
N ASN A 17 13.20 -24.07 2.07
CA ASN A 17 14.01 -25.19 2.52
C ASN A 17 15.44 -24.75 2.88
N LEU A 18 15.69 -24.67 4.19
CA LEU A 18 16.99 -24.28 4.76
C LEU A 18 18.11 -25.30 4.54
N ARG A 19 17.80 -26.60 4.49
CA ARG A 19 18.82 -27.67 4.42
C ARG A 19 19.77 -27.53 3.21
N PRO A 20 19.27 -27.48 1.96
CA PRO A 20 20.14 -27.31 0.79
C PRO A 20 20.85 -25.96 0.79
N LEU A 21 20.24 -24.91 1.32
CA LEU A 21 20.87 -23.59 1.40
C LEU A 21 22.08 -23.59 2.34
N LYS A 22 21.98 -24.25 3.49
CA LYS A 22 23.11 -24.42 4.42
C LYS A 22 24.26 -25.19 3.79
N GLU A 23 23.97 -26.25 3.04
CA GLU A 23 24.99 -27.02 2.34
C GLU A 23 25.67 -26.20 1.24
N LEU A 24 24.89 -25.52 0.40
CA LEU A 24 25.40 -24.70 -0.70
C LEU A 24 26.19 -23.49 -0.18
N SER A 25 25.79 -22.88 0.94
CA SER A 25 26.51 -21.74 1.54
C SER A 25 27.96 -22.05 1.93
N ARG A 26 28.29 -23.32 2.16
CA ARG A 26 29.68 -23.75 2.46
C ARG A 26 30.58 -23.78 1.23
N THR A 27 29.99 -23.85 0.03
CA THR A 27 30.73 -24.08 -1.21
C THR A 27 30.60 -22.94 -2.21
N MET A 28 29.64 -22.02 -2.04
CA MET A 28 29.45 -20.88 -2.93
C MET A 28 28.85 -19.65 -2.24
N ASP A 29 29.04 -18.49 -2.87
CA ASP A 29 28.40 -17.24 -2.47
C ASP A 29 26.95 -17.17 -2.96
N LEU A 30 26.01 -17.47 -2.06
CA LEU A 30 24.57 -17.45 -2.32
C LEU A 30 24.07 -16.08 -2.77
N ARG A 31 24.75 -14.99 -2.41
CA ARG A 31 24.33 -13.61 -2.73
C ARG A 31 24.40 -13.30 -4.22
N ARG A 32 25.03 -14.17 -5.03
CA ARG A 32 25.05 -14.06 -6.49
C ARG A 32 23.78 -14.60 -7.13
N GLY A 33 23.00 -15.41 -6.41
CA GLY A 33 21.73 -15.93 -6.88
C GLY A 33 20.71 -14.82 -7.10
N ARG A 34 20.09 -14.79 -8.27
CA ARG A 34 18.98 -13.92 -8.61
C ARG A 34 17.83 -14.79 -9.12
N GLY A 35 16.65 -14.57 -8.57
CA GLY A 35 15.41 -15.17 -9.05
C GLY A 35 14.72 -14.28 -10.08
N VAL A 36 13.43 -14.55 -10.25
CA VAL A 36 12.55 -13.76 -11.12
C VAL A 36 12.58 -12.29 -10.69
N ASN A 37 12.59 -11.36 -11.67
CA ASN A 37 12.65 -9.91 -11.45
C ASN A 37 13.87 -9.43 -10.64
N GLY A 38 14.98 -10.17 -10.68
CA GLY A 38 16.19 -9.82 -9.92
C GLY A 38 16.05 -9.96 -8.41
N ARG A 39 14.97 -10.57 -7.91
CA ARG A 39 14.77 -10.79 -6.47
C ARG A 39 15.84 -11.72 -5.90
N THR A 40 16.38 -11.33 -4.77
CA THR A 40 17.33 -12.17 -4.00
C THR A 40 16.60 -13.23 -3.18
N MET A 41 17.32 -14.21 -2.65
CA MET A 41 16.74 -15.21 -1.73
C MET A 41 16.06 -14.57 -0.52
N LEU A 42 16.57 -13.42 -0.05
CA LEU A 42 16.00 -12.69 1.08
C LEU A 42 14.62 -12.09 0.75
N HIS A 43 14.39 -11.67 -0.50
CA HIS A 43 13.06 -11.20 -0.92
C HIS A 43 12.02 -12.32 -0.85
N PHE A 44 12.37 -13.51 -1.34
CA PHE A 44 11.46 -14.67 -1.29
C PHE A 44 11.18 -15.09 0.15
N ALA A 45 12.22 -15.15 0.99
CA ALA A 45 12.08 -15.45 2.41
C ALA A 45 11.19 -14.42 3.13
N ALA A 46 11.37 -13.13 2.82
CA ALA A 46 10.62 -12.05 3.45
C ALA A 46 9.15 -12.04 3.03
N LYS A 47 8.87 -12.19 1.72
CA LYS A 47 7.50 -12.31 1.18
C LYS A 47 6.74 -13.52 1.75
N ALA A 48 7.44 -14.63 2.00
CA ALA A 48 6.85 -15.84 2.55
C ALA A 48 6.77 -15.87 4.09
N GLY A 49 7.18 -14.80 4.80
CA GLY A 49 7.15 -14.78 6.27
C GLY A 49 8.12 -15.75 6.96
N LEU A 50 9.15 -16.23 6.25
CA LEU A 50 10.06 -17.27 6.75
C LEU A 50 11.19 -16.68 7.59
N LEU A 51 10.92 -16.42 8.87
CA LEU A 51 11.87 -15.78 9.80
C LEU A 51 13.21 -16.51 9.90
N ASP A 52 13.21 -17.84 10.06
CA ASP A 52 14.45 -18.61 10.20
C ASP A 52 15.31 -18.54 8.94
N LEU A 53 14.67 -18.49 7.78
CA LEU A 53 15.36 -18.31 6.51
C LEU A 53 15.92 -16.89 6.38
N CYS A 54 15.16 -15.86 6.78
CA CYS A 54 15.67 -14.49 6.84
C CYS A 54 16.89 -14.37 7.75
N ARG A 55 16.85 -15.02 8.93
CA ARG A 55 17.98 -15.05 9.88
C ARG A 55 19.22 -15.67 9.27
N PHE A 56 19.08 -16.87 8.70
CA PHE A 56 20.17 -17.55 8.01
C PHE A 56 20.78 -16.68 6.90
N LEU A 57 19.93 -16.08 6.05
CA LEU A 57 20.41 -15.29 4.91
C LEU A 57 21.15 -14.03 5.34
N VAL A 58 20.68 -13.33 6.37
CA VAL A 58 21.32 -12.09 6.84
C VAL A 58 22.56 -12.38 7.69
N GLU A 59 22.49 -13.33 8.64
CA GLU A 59 23.55 -13.56 9.62
C GLU A 59 24.64 -14.51 9.13
N GLU A 60 24.26 -15.60 8.46
CA GLU A 60 25.22 -16.61 8.01
C GLU A 60 25.67 -16.37 6.56
N ALA A 61 24.73 -16.03 5.66
CA ALA A 61 25.03 -15.83 4.25
C ALA A 61 25.37 -14.36 3.89
N GLY A 62 25.26 -13.42 4.83
CA GLY A 62 25.70 -12.03 4.68
C GLY A 62 24.90 -11.21 3.66
N PHE A 63 23.60 -11.47 3.50
CA PHE A 63 22.72 -10.65 2.66
C PHE A 63 22.44 -9.30 3.33
N ASP A 64 22.46 -8.23 2.53
CA ASP A 64 22.03 -6.89 2.96
C ASP A 64 20.50 -6.84 3.04
N ALA A 65 19.98 -6.39 4.19
CA ALA A 65 18.55 -6.19 4.46
C ALA A 65 17.90 -5.17 3.52
N ASN A 66 18.69 -4.31 2.87
CA ASN A 66 18.25 -3.30 1.91
C ASN A 66 18.54 -3.68 0.44
N SER A 67 18.94 -4.93 0.16
CA SER A 67 19.21 -5.37 -1.21
C SER A 67 18.00 -5.11 -2.11
N ALA A 68 18.14 -4.30 -3.16
CA ALA A 68 17.04 -4.03 -4.09
C ALA A 68 16.88 -5.14 -5.15
N SER A 69 15.64 -5.42 -5.56
CA SER A 69 15.31 -6.20 -6.76
C SER A 69 15.58 -5.39 -8.05
N ALA A 70 15.25 -5.95 -9.23
CA ALA A 70 15.36 -5.22 -10.49
C ALA A 70 14.35 -4.06 -10.63
N HIS A 71 13.38 -3.96 -9.71
CA HIS A 71 12.36 -2.90 -9.67
C HIS A 71 12.51 -1.98 -8.46
N GLY A 72 13.66 -2.01 -7.78
CA GLY A 72 13.89 -1.20 -6.58
C GLY A 72 13.24 -1.76 -5.31
N GLU A 73 12.57 -2.91 -5.37
CA GLU A 73 11.88 -3.47 -4.20
C GLU A 73 12.89 -3.92 -3.15
N THR A 74 12.67 -3.58 -1.88
CA THR A 74 13.45 -4.11 -0.75
C THR A 74 12.78 -5.36 -0.15
N PRO A 75 13.50 -6.19 0.64
CA PRO A 75 12.91 -7.29 1.39
C PRO A 75 11.74 -6.89 2.29
N ILE A 76 11.81 -5.71 2.92
CA ILE A 76 10.71 -5.16 3.73
C ILE A 76 9.49 -4.83 2.85
N LEU A 77 9.70 -4.19 1.70
CA LEU A 77 8.61 -3.84 0.79
C LEU A 77 7.86 -5.10 0.29
N VAL A 78 8.59 -6.13 -0.15
CA VAL A 78 7.96 -7.37 -0.64
C VAL A 78 7.32 -8.19 0.48
N ALA A 79 7.78 -8.06 1.73
CA ALA A 79 7.10 -8.67 2.88
C ALA A 79 5.72 -8.05 3.11
N THR A 80 5.59 -6.73 2.93
CA THR A 80 4.29 -6.04 3.07
C THR A 80 3.34 -6.26 1.90
N GLU A 81 3.80 -6.84 0.79
CA GLU A 81 3.02 -7.17 -0.42
C GLU A 81 2.26 -8.52 -0.30
N ALA A 82 2.35 -9.23 0.83
CA ALA A 82 1.69 -10.52 0.97
C ALA A 82 0.16 -10.35 0.96
N GLU A 83 -0.53 -11.12 0.11
CA GLU A 83 -1.99 -11.10 -0.06
C GLU A 83 -2.65 -12.36 0.54
N GLY A 84 -3.89 -12.22 1.03
CA GLY A 84 -4.77 -13.34 1.43
C GLY A 84 -4.67 -13.81 2.89
N ASP A 85 -5.52 -14.78 3.25
CA ASP A 85 -5.59 -15.39 4.60
C ASP A 85 -4.31 -16.17 4.99
N GLU A 86 -3.45 -16.46 4.01
CA GLU A 86 -2.12 -17.03 4.19
C GLU A 86 -1.04 -15.95 4.37
N ALA A 87 -1.39 -14.73 4.77
CA ALA A 87 -0.43 -13.78 5.30
C ALA A 87 0.25 -14.41 6.54
N ALA A 88 1.24 -15.26 6.29
CA ALA A 88 2.17 -15.78 7.28
C ALA A 88 2.61 -14.57 8.10
N ASP A 89 2.62 -14.69 9.42
CA ASP A 89 2.87 -13.55 10.30
C ASP A 89 4.16 -12.82 9.85
N ILE A 90 3.98 -11.74 9.08
CA ILE A 90 5.05 -10.97 8.47
C ILE A 90 5.70 -10.09 9.54
N VAL A 91 5.04 -9.88 10.68
CA VAL A 91 5.47 -8.96 11.72
C VAL A 91 6.80 -9.41 12.34
N PRO A 92 7.03 -10.70 12.69
CA PRO A 92 8.34 -11.22 13.06
C PRO A 92 9.44 -10.93 12.04
N VAL A 93 9.17 -11.12 10.74
CA VAL A 93 10.13 -10.83 9.66
C VAL A 93 10.42 -9.34 9.58
N LEU A 94 9.39 -8.50 9.59
CA LEU A 94 9.55 -7.04 9.58
C LEU A 94 10.36 -6.58 10.80
N ARG A 95 10.01 -7.00 12.01
CA ARG A 95 10.77 -6.66 13.24
C ARG A 95 12.23 -7.06 13.10
N TYR A 96 12.49 -8.25 12.55
CA TYR A 96 13.85 -8.73 12.35
C TYR A 96 14.62 -7.88 11.34
N LEU A 97 14.08 -7.65 10.14
CA LEU A 97 14.75 -6.88 9.09
C LEU A 97 15.00 -5.43 9.52
N LEU A 98 14.01 -4.80 10.17
CA LEU A 98 14.14 -3.44 10.72
C LEU A 98 15.23 -3.38 11.82
N ALA A 99 15.33 -4.40 12.68
CA ALA A 99 16.39 -4.48 13.69
C ALA A 99 17.79 -4.72 13.08
N ARG A 100 17.86 -5.19 11.83
CA ARG A 100 19.10 -5.38 11.07
C ARG A 100 19.40 -4.21 10.12
N GLY A 101 18.75 -3.06 10.30
CA GLY A 101 19.01 -1.84 9.53
C GLY A 101 18.26 -1.76 8.21
N GLY A 102 17.23 -2.59 8.01
CA GLY A 102 16.30 -2.43 6.90
C GLY A 102 15.57 -1.09 6.98
N ASP A 103 15.48 -0.38 5.86
CA ASP A 103 14.82 0.92 5.77
C ASP A 103 13.29 0.75 5.68
N PRO A 104 12.50 1.25 6.66
CA PRO A 104 11.04 1.18 6.63
C PRO A 104 10.39 2.06 5.55
N ALA A 105 11.14 2.98 4.94
CA ALA A 105 10.62 4.00 4.03
C ALA A 105 11.07 3.80 2.57
N ALA A 106 11.97 2.86 2.28
CA ALA A 106 12.54 2.67 0.95
C ALA A 106 11.46 2.38 -0.12
N PRO A 107 11.31 3.26 -1.13
CA PRO A 107 10.34 3.05 -2.20
C PRO A 107 10.89 2.16 -3.31
N ASP A 108 9.99 1.50 -4.05
CA ASP A 108 10.32 0.91 -5.36
C ASP A 108 10.37 1.96 -6.48
N ASP A 109 10.65 1.52 -7.71
CA ASP A 109 10.69 2.38 -8.91
C ASP A 109 9.35 3.07 -9.24
N LYS A 110 8.23 2.59 -8.67
CA LYS A 110 6.89 3.17 -8.83
C LYS A 110 6.52 4.10 -7.68
N GLY A 111 7.38 4.23 -6.67
CA GLY A 111 7.15 5.04 -5.46
C GLY A 111 6.36 4.33 -4.36
N TYR A 112 6.10 3.03 -4.47
CA TYR A 112 5.47 2.27 -3.39
C TYR A 112 6.46 2.06 -2.25
N THR A 113 6.03 2.43 -1.04
CA THR A 113 6.76 2.18 0.21
C THR A 113 6.11 1.02 0.96
N PRO A 114 6.79 0.42 1.96
CA PRO A 114 6.18 -0.61 2.80
C PRO A 114 4.86 -0.17 3.44
N LEU A 115 4.73 1.12 3.76
CA LEU A 115 3.51 1.68 4.33
C LEU A 115 2.35 1.70 3.33
N HIS A 116 2.60 1.91 2.03
CA HIS A 116 1.58 1.81 1.00
C HIS A 116 1.00 0.39 0.92
N ASN A 117 1.88 -0.62 0.81
CA ASN A 117 1.44 -2.02 0.72
C ASN A 117 0.70 -2.46 1.98
N ALA A 118 1.23 -2.13 3.17
CA ALA A 118 0.56 -2.46 4.42
C ALA A 118 -0.83 -1.79 4.57
N ALA A 119 -1.02 -0.59 4.01
CA ALA A 119 -2.31 0.09 3.98
C ALA A 119 -3.28 -0.53 2.95
N GLU A 120 -2.77 -0.87 1.76
CA GLU A 120 -3.56 -1.49 0.68
C GLU A 120 -4.10 -2.86 1.04
N PHE A 121 -3.34 -3.66 1.80
CA PHE A 121 -3.72 -5.02 2.17
C PHE A 121 -4.24 -5.14 3.61
N GLY A 122 -4.39 -4.03 4.34
CA GLY A 122 -4.97 -4.04 5.69
C GLY A 122 -4.08 -4.65 6.77
N HIS A 123 -2.75 -4.64 6.59
CA HIS A 123 -1.79 -5.20 7.55
C HIS A 123 -1.57 -4.26 8.75
N HIS A 124 -2.57 -4.17 9.64
CA HIS A 124 -2.62 -3.20 10.73
C HIS A 124 -1.40 -3.23 11.67
N GLU A 125 -0.91 -4.42 12.04
CA GLU A 125 0.27 -4.56 12.88
C GLU A 125 1.57 -4.16 12.16
N ALA A 126 1.63 -4.38 10.84
CA ALA A 126 2.73 -3.89 10.01
C ALA A 126 2.73 -2.36 9.94
N LEU A 127 1.56 -1.73 9.75
CA LEU A 127 1.41 -0.27 9.77
C LEU A 127 1.94 0.32 11.07
N ARG A 128 1.47 -0.19 12.23
CA ARG A 128 1.93 0.28 13.54
C ARG A 128 3.44 0.11 13.70
N LEU A 129 3.98 -1.03 13.29
CA LEU A 129 5.41 -1.30 13.37
C LEU A 129 6.22 -0.33 12.49
N LEU A 130 5.86 -0.17 11.22
CA LEU A 130 6.56 0.70 10.27
C LEU A 130 6.54 2.16 10.73
N LEU A 131 5.38 2.66 11.15
CA LEU A 131 5.23 4.01 11.71
C LEU A 131 6.08 4.20 12.97
N SER A 132 6.10 3.22 13.88
CA SER A 132 6.96 3.25 15.09
C SER A 132 8.46 3.23 14.78
N LYS A 133 8.84 2.82 13.57
CA LYS A 133 10.23 2.80 13.08
C LYS A 133 10.57 3.99 12.19
N GLY A 134 9.69 4.99 12.10
CA GLY A 134 9.95 6.25 11.41
C GLY A 134 9.62 6.22 9.92
N ALA A 135 8.79 5.28 9.45
CA ALA A 135 8.19 5.41 8.13
C ALA A 135 7.40 6.73 8.05
N PRO A 136 7.58 7.56 7.00
CA PRO A 136 6.72 8.71 6.75
C PRO A 136 5.27 8.26 6.63
N VAL A 137 4.32 9.03 7.18
CA VAL A 137 2.88 8.70 7.14
C VAL A 137 2.23 9.01 5.79
N ASP A 138 2.67 10.09 5.12
CA ASP A 138 2.15 10.56 3.82
C ASP A 138 3.18 10.53 2.67
N PRO A 139 3.90 9.41 2.45
CA PRO A 139 4.61 9.23 1.19
C PRO A 139 3.57 9.20 0.07
N ILE A 140 3.90 9.75 -1.09
CA ILE A 140 2.95 9.88 -2.19
C ILE A 140 3.49 9.20 -3.44
N ASN A 141 2.69 8.30 -4.01
CA ASN A 141 2.97 7.65 -5.28
C ASN A 141 1.89 7.99 -6.32
N ARG A 142 1.91 7.33 -7.48
CA ARG A 142 0.95 7.58 -8.57
C ARG A 142 -0.51 7.26 -8.23
N ARG A 143 -0.77 6.47 -7.19
CA ARG A 143 -2.10 6.13 -6.68
C ARG A 143 -2.50 6.91 -5.42
N GLY A 144 -1.62 7.79 -4.93
CA GLY A 144 -1.88 8.61 -3.73
C GLY A 144 -0.99 8.23 -2.55
N THR A 145 -1.47 8.54 -1.36
CA THR A 145 -0.84 8.19 -0.08
C THR A 145 -1.33 6.82 0.43
N PRO A 146 -0.71 6.23 1.47
CA PRO A 146 -1.23 5.03 2.12
C PRO A 146 -2.71 5.17 2.55
N LEU A 147 -3.12 6.38 2.96
CA LEU A 147 -4.52 6.67 3.35
C LEU A 147 -5.50 6.49 2.18
N HIS A 148 -5.10 6.83 0.94
CA HIS A 148 -5.95 6.60 -0.23
C HIS A 148 -6.16 5.12 -0.49
N LEU A 149 -5.10 4.32 -0.35
CA LEU A 149 -5.14 2.88 -0.60
C LEU A 149 -6.00 2.17 0.44
N ALA A 150 -5.82 2.48 1.74
CA ALA A 150 -6.65 1.92 2.80
C ALA A 150 -8.13 2.30 2.64
N ALA A 151 -8.41 3.54 2.26
CA ALA A 151 -9.77 4.03 2.02
C ALA A 151 -10.45 3.31 0.83
N ALA A 152 -9.71 3.09 -0.26
CA ALA A 152 -10.22 2.42 -1.46
C ALA A 152 -10.53 0.93 -1.23
N MET A 153 -9.79 0.28 -0.33
CA MET A 153 -9.88 -1.15 -0.05
C MET A 153 -10.79 -1.49 1.15
N ASP A 154 -11.54 -0.52 1.68
CA ASP A 154 -12.42 -0.68 2.86
C ASP A 154 -11.67 -1.17 4.12
N HIS A 155 -10.43 -0.69 4.32
CA HIS A 155 -9.61 -1.03 5.48
C HIS A 155 -9.75 0.05 6.56
N ASP A 156 -10.90 0.11 7.22
CA ASP A 156 -11.26 1.13 8.22
C ASP A 156 -10.26 1.20 9.39
N GLN A 157 -9.78 0.05 9.84
CA GLN A 157 -8.77 0.00 10.91
C GLN A 157 -7.39 0.50 10.45
N ALA A 158 -7.02 0.32 9.17
CA ALA A 158 -5.83 0.93 8.58
C ALA A 158 -5.98 2.45 8.45
N VAL A 159 -7.14 2.93 7.96
CA VAL A 159 -7.49 4.36 7.90
C VAL A 159 -7.35 4.99 9.28
N LYS A 160 -7.94 4.38 10.31
CA LYS A 160 -7.83 4.85 11.69
C LYS A 160 -6.39 4.97 12.17
N ILE A 161 -5.56 3.94 11.94
CA ILE A 161 -4.14 3.95 12.34
C ILE A 161 -3.38 5.09 11.68
N LEU A 162 -3.58 5.29 10.37
CA LEU A 162 -2.90 6.35 9.61
C LEU A 162 -3.29 7.74 10.11
N LEU A 163 -4.58 7.98 10.35
CA LEU A 163 -5.09 9.24 10.90
C LEU A 163 -4.57 9.50 12.32
N GLU A 164 -4.53 8.48 13.19
CA GLU A 164 -3.94 8.56 14.53
C GLU A 164 -2.45 8.96 14.51
N HIS A 165 -1.74 8.66 13.41
CA HIS A 165 -0.33 9.02 13.21
C HIS A 165 -0.15 10.29 12.37
N GLY A 166 -1.22 11.06 12.15
CA GLY A 166 -1.16 12.39 11.53
C GLY A 166 -1.17 12.39 10.00
N ALA A 167 -1.71 11.34 9.36
CA ALA A 167 -1.99 11.39 7.92
C ALA A 167 -2.93 12.56 7.60
N ASP A 168 -2.58 13.36 6.58
CA ASP A 168 -3.44 14.44 6.10
C ASP A 168 -4.61 13.87 5.26
N PRO A 169 -5.88 14.00 5.73
CA PRO A 169 -7.05 13.44 5.04
C PRO A 169 -7.36 14.13 3.70
N ASN A 170 -6.71 15.26 3.40
CA ASN A 170 -6.90 16.04 2.18
C ASN A 170 -5.68 16.06 1.28
N ARG A 171 -4.61 15.35 1.64
CA ARG A 171 -3.42 15.23 0.81
C ARG A 171 -3.81 14.60 -0.52
N VAL A 172 -3.47 15.22 -1.63
CA VAL A 172 -3.71 14.66 -2.97
C VAL A 172 -2.51 14.95 -3.90
N ALA A 173 -2.24 14.03 -4.81
CA ALA A 173 -1.36 14.28 -5.95
C ALA A 173 -2.21 14.73 -7.15
N ASN A 174 -1.56 15.36 -8.14
CA ASN A 174 -2.23 15.70 -9.39
C ASN A 174 -2.92 14.46 -9.99
N HIS A 175 -4.19 14.61 -10.37
CA HIS A 175 -5.03 13.55 -10.96
C HIS A 175 -5.44 12.40 -10.02
N VAL A 176 -5.12 12.46 -8.73
CA VAL A 176 -5.59 11.48 -7.73
C VAL A 176 -6.83 12.03 -7.02
N LEU A 177 -7.82 11.16 -6.79
CA LEU A 177 -9.02 11.50 -6.02
C LEU A 177 -8.66 11.70 -4.54
N SER A 178 -9.42 12.49 -3.77
CA SER A 178 -9.20 12.57 -2.32
C SER A 178 -9.41 11.20 -1.65
N PRO A 179 -8.81 10.95 -0.47
CA PRO A 179 -9.08 9.75 0.31
C PRO A 179 -10.58 9.53 0.54
N LEU A 180 -11.34 10.59 0.80
CA LEU A 180 -12.80 10.52 0.99
C LEU A 180 -13.51 10.04 -0.27
N MET A 181 -13.10 10.54 -1.44
CA MET A 181 -13.69 10.12 -2.71
C MET A 181 -13.30 8.68 -3.08
N MET A 182 -12.08 8.23 -2.73
CA MET A 182 -11.69 6.82 -2.87
C MET A 182 -12.53 5.90 -1.98
N ALA A 183 -12.78 6.28 -0.71
CA ALA A 183 -13.70 5.55 0.17
C ALA A 183 -15.13 5.54 -0.38
N CYS A 184 -15.57 6.63 -1.00
CA CYS A 184 -16.87 6.71 -1.67
C CYS A 184 -16.94 5.74 -2.86
N CYS A 185 -15.93 5.67 -3.72
CA CYS A 185 -15.89 4.71 -4.84
C CYS A 185 -15.81 3.24 -4.37
N GLY A 186 -15.17 2.99 -3.22
CA GLY A 186 -15.13 1.67 -2.57
C GLY A 186 -16.37 1.36 -1.73
N HIS A 187 -17.38 2.24 -1.72
CA HIS A 187 -18.63 2.12 -0.97
C HIS A 187 -18.44 1.94 0.56
N SER A 188 -17.31 2.40 1.10
CA SER A 188 -16.93 2.23 2.50
C SER A 188 -17.44 3.38 3.38
N LEU A 189 -18.68 3.24 3.89
CA LEU A 189 -19.25 4.25 4.80
C LEU A 189 -18.42 4.41 6.10
N LYS A 190 -17.77 3.34 6.58
CA LYS A 190 -16.93 3.40 7.79
C LYS A 190 -15.69 4.25 7.55
N CYS A 191 -14.96 4.02 6.46
CA CYS A 191 -13.80 4.83 6.12
C CYS A 191 -14.20 6.29 5.90
N MET A 192 -15.33 6.54 5.21
CA MET A 192 -15.84 7.89 5.00
C MET A 192 -16.12 8.63 6.31
N LYS A 193 -16.73 7.96 7.30
CA LYS A 193 -16.96 8.54 8.63
C LYS A 193 -15.64 8.94 9.31
N LEU A 194 -14.67 8.03 9.35
CA LEU A 194 -13.35 8.30 9.94
C LEU A 194 -12.64 9.48 9.25
N LEU A 195 -12.72 9.56 7.92
CA LEU A 195 -12.10 10.63 7.14
C LEU A 195 -12.76 11.99 7.40
N VAL A 196 -14.10 12.05 7.43
CA VAL A 196 -14.83 13.28 7.75
C VAL A 196 -14.57 13.73 9.19
N GLU A 197 -14.55 12.80 10.15
CA GLU A 197 -14.19 13.10 11.55
C GLU A 197 -12.76 13.67 11.67
N ALA A 198 -11.85 13.26 10.79
CA ALA A 198 -10.49 13.81 10.71
C ALA A 198 -10.39 15.12 9.92
N GLY A 199 -11.48 15.64 9.36
CA GLY A 199 -11.51 16.91 8.63
C GLY A 199 -11.30 16.77 7.11
N ALA A 200 -11.66 15.63 6.52
CA ALA A 200 -11.71 15.50 5.07
C ALA A 200 -12.72 16.48 4.44
N ASP A 201 -12.36 17.08 3.31
CA ASP A 201 -13.21 17.99 2.55
C ASP A 201 -14.34 17.21 1.85
N VAL A 202 -15.54 17.28 2.43
CA VAL A 202 -16.78 16.68 1.89
C VAL A 202 -17.21 17.27 0.54
N ASN A 203 -16.73 18.48 0.23
CA ASN A 203 -17.03 19.21 -1.00
C ASN A 203 -15.89 19.13 -2.02
N PHE A 204 -14.92 18.24 -1.79
CA PHE A 204 -13.80 18.04 -2.70
C PHE A 204 -14.30 17.74 -4.13
N LYS A 205 -13.67 18.40 -5.10
CA LYS A 205 -13.91 18.15 -6.53
C LYS A 205 -12.81 17.29 -7.09
N SER A 206 -13.20 16.23 -7.78
CA SER A 206 -12.29 15.42 -8.58
C SER A 206 -11.57 16.28 -9.63
N PRO A 207 -10.48 15.77 -10.25
CA PRO A 207 -9.84 16.43 -11.38
C PRO A 207 -10.76 16.73 -12.57
N SER A 208 -11.90 16.02 -12.69
CA SER A 208 -12.93 16.29 -13.70
C SER A 208 -13.97 17.32 -13.26
N GLY A 209 -13.80 17.95 -12.09
CA GLY A 209 -14.71 18.95 -11.53
C GLY A 209 -15.90 18.36 -10.77
N ARG A 210 -15.98 17.03 -10.65
CA ARG A 210 -17.14 16.36 -10.03
C ARG A 210 -17.00 16.26 -8.51
N PRO A 211 -18.00 16.70 -7.73
CA PRO A 211 -17.98 16.58 -6.26
C PRO A 211 -18.14 15.14 -5.77
N VAL A 212 -17.66 14.85 -4.56
CA VAL A 212 -17.82 13.54 -3.90
C VAL A 212 -19.29 13.08 -3.85
N LEU A 213 -20.21 13.99 -3.51
CA LEU A 213 -21.65 13.70 -3.42
C LEU A 213 -22.23 13.16 -4.72
N PHE A 214 -21.81 13.69 -5.86
CA PHE A 214 -22.34 13.28 -7.16
C PHE A 214 -21.91 11.85 -7.51
N GLN A 215 -20.71 11.43 -7.07
CA GLN A 215 -20.28 10.04 -7.22
C GLN A 215 -21.20 9.08 -6.46
N ALA A 216 -21.57 9.40 -5.21
CA ALA A 216 -22.49 8.58 -4.42
C ALA A 216 -23.90 8.52 -5.01
N VAL A 217 -24.36 9.62 -5.62
CA VAL A 217 -25.66 9.69 -6.31
C VAL A 217 -25.66 8.84 -7.56
N ASP A 218 -24.61 8.92 -8.39
CA ASP A 218 -24.48 8.12 -9.62
C ASP A 218 -24.42 6.61 -9.33
N ASP A 219 -23.76 6.23 -8.24
CA ASP A 219 -23.70 4.84 -7.77
C ASP A 219 -25.03 4.38 -7.10
N GLY A 220 -25.95 5.32 -6.80
CA GLY A 220 -27.25 5.04 -6.21
C GLY A 220 -27.23 4.68 -4.72
N ILE A 221 -26.14 4.98 -4.01
CA ILE A 221 -25.92 4.52 -2.63
C ILE A 221 -26.52 5.50 -1.64
N THR A 222 -27.79 5.26 -1.32
CA THR A 222 -28.60 6.16 -0.50
C THR A 222 -28.00 6.45 0.89
N ASP A 223 -27.37 5.46 1.53
CA ASP A 223 -26.78 5.65 2.86
C ASP A 223 -25.55 6.56 2.83
N ILE A 224 -24.72 6.48 1.78
CA ILE A 224 -23.58 7.38 1.59
C ILE A 224 -24.07 8.78 1.23
N VAL A 225 -25.09 8.89 0.36
CA VAL A 225 -25.69 10.19 0.01
C VAL A 225 -26.23 10.89 1.26
N LYS A 226 -27.01 10.19 2.10
CA LYS A 226 -27.52 10.73 3.37
C LYS A 226 -26.38 11.19 4.28
N PHE A 227 -25.37 10.34 4.47
CA PHE A 227 -24.22 10.67 5.29
C PHE A 227 -23.49 11.92 4.80
N LEU A 228 -23.22 12.04 3.49
CA LEU A 228 -22.54 13.20 2.92
C LEU A 228 -23.34 14.49 3.11
N LEU A 229 -24.67 14.44 2.91
CA LEU A 229 -25.55 15.60 3.16
C LEU A 229 -25.57 16.00 4.64
N GLU A 230 -25.65 15.03 5.56
CA GLU A 230 -25.54 15.26 7.01
C GLU A 230 -24.18 15.85 7.41
N ALA A 231 -23.12 15.45 6.70
CA ALA A 231 -21.76 15.97 6.87
C ALA A 231 -21.53 17.35 6.22
N GLY A 232 -22.55 17.95 5.58
CA GLY A 232 -22.47 19.29 5.00
C GLY A 232 -22.01 19.34 3.54
N ALA A 233 -22.16 18.24 2.79
CA ALA A 233 -21.96 18.27 1.34
C ALA A 233 -23.01 19.18 0.68
N ASP A 234 -22.57 20.11 -0.17
CA ASP A 234 -23.46 21.01 -0.90
C ASP A 234 -23.98 20.33 -2.18
N PRO A 235 -25.31 20.08 -2.29
CA PRO A 235 -25.90 19.44 -3.47
C PRO A 235 -25.92 20.32 -4.72
N ASN A 236 -25.59 21.61 -4.61
CA ASN A 236 -25.64 22.56 -5.71
C ASN A 236 -24.24 22.93 -6.24
N ILE A 237 -23.20 22.21 -5.83
CA ILE A 237 -21.86 22.45 -6.35
C ILE A 237 -21.85 22.20 -7.86
N ASP A 238 -21.42 23.20 -8.63
CA ASP A 238 -21.24 23.08 -10.07
C ASP A 238 -20.28 21.92 -10.38
N ASP A 239 -20.82 20.90 -11.04
CA ASP A 239 -20.16 19.67 -11.44
C ASP A 239 -19.49 19.77 -12.82
N GLY A 240 -19.53 20.96 -13.43
CA GLY A 240 -18.98 21.23 -14.76
C GLY A 240 -19.81 20.65 -15.91
N ILE A 241 -20.91 19.95 -15.63
CA ILE A 241 -21.80 19.37 -16.65
C ILE A 241 -22.89 20.38 -17.02
N LEU A 242 -23.39 21.16 -16.05
CA LEU A 242 -24.46 22.14 -16.27
C LEU A 242 -24.01 23.42 -16.99
N SER A 243 -22.75 23.84 -16.80
CA SER A 243 -22.18 25.00 -17.51
C SER A 243 -22.10 24.78 -19.03
N ASN A 244 -22.12 23.52 -19.49
CA ASN A 244 -22.15 23.17 -20.92
C ASN A 244 -23.58 23.04 -21.49
N ARG A 245 -24.62 23.11 -20.65
CA ARG A 245 -26.03 23.20 -21.10
C ARG A 245 -26.57 24.63 -21.08
N ALA A 246 -25.94 25.55 -20.35
CA ALA A 246 -26.39 26.94 -20.23
C ALA A 246 -26.08 27.83 -21.46
N CYS A 247 -25.38 27.31 -22.48
CA CYS A 247 -25.19 27.98 -23.78
C CYS A 247 -26.05 27.30 -24.86
N GLY A 248 -27.38 27.29 -24.72
CA GLY A 248 -28.21 26.72 -25.78
C GLY A 248 -29.70 26.52 -25.54
N ASP A 249 -30.40 27.40 -24.82
CA ASP A 249 -31.88 27.42 -24.89
C ASP A 249 -32.38 28.78 -25.43
N PRO A 250 -32.62 28.91 -26.75
CA PRO A 250 -33.15 30.14 -27.37
C PRO A 250 -34.69 30.23 -27.31
N TRP A 251 -35.37 29.52 -26.40
CA TRP A 251 -36.84 29.40 -26.40
C TRP A 251 -37.52 29.86 -25.10
N MET A 252 -37.03 30.92 -24.47
CA MET A 252 -37.90 31.77 -23.64
C MET A 252 -38.09 33.12 -24.35
N GLY A 253 -39.12 33.18 -25.18
CA GLY A 253 -39.73 34.38 -25.75
C GLY A 253 -41.24 34.24 -25.70
#